data_AF-A0A814LU07-F1
#
_entry.id   AF-A0A814LU07-F1
#
_cell.length_a   1.000
_cell.length_b   1.000
_cell.length_c   1.000
_cell.angle_alpha   90.00
_cell.angle_beta   90.00
_cell.angle_gamma   90.00
#
_symmetry.space_group_name_H-M   'P 1'
#
loop_
_entity.id
_entity.type
_entity.pdbx_description
1 polymer ?
#
loop_
_entity_poly.entity_id
_entity_poly.type
_entity_poly.pdbx_seq_one_letter_code
_entity_poly.pdbx_strand_id
1 'polypeptide(L)'
;EHKLQSIEQLIFSSLLIDQIENKLNQIFTPSVENKVIFDKIEKEYSPSECSSKPFIRALVIAVCNSCYNEKKIDTDLFKKRVPILKKYITNKGDLELESLFAIQTLTHRIIFDLMYDEEIVREDVFLTWRTEDREEGHGICVLSLKAFFDWLTDGYNDIDDYFFQKINKNH
;
A
#
# COMPACT_ATOMS: atom_id res chain seq x y z
N GLU A 1 -32.06 10.74 14.21
CA GLU A 1 -31.00 11.77 14.12
C GLU A 1 -29.61 11.16 14.04
N HIS A 2 -29.11 10.42 15.05
CA HIS A 2 -27.76 9.83 15.01
C HIS A 2 -27.43 8.98 13.77
N LYS A 3 -28.34 8.13 13.28
CA LYS A 3 -28.12 7.35 12.05
C LYS A 3 -27.99 8.21 10.79
N LEU A 4 -28.74 9.30 10.68
CA LEU A 4 -28.63 10.21 9.52
C LEU A 4 -27.28 10.94 9.55
N GLN A 5 -26.87 11.39 10.73
CA GLN A 5 -25.57 12.06 10.91
C GLN A 5 -24.38 11.13 10.59
N SER A 6 -24.47 9.83 10.95
CA SER A 6 -23.47 8.84 10.54
C SER A 6 -23.44 8.61 9.03
N ILE A 7 -24.61 8.60 8.37
CA ILE A 7 -24.70 8.44 6.90
C ILE A 7 -24.11 9.66 6.19
N GLU A 8 -24.43 10.88 6.64
CA GLU A 8 -23.88 12.12 6.09
C GLU A 8 -22.35 12.16 6.22
N GLN A 9 -21.82 11.70 7.36
CA GLN A 9 -20.38 11.62 7.58
C GLN A 9 -19.70 10.61 6.65
N LEU A 10 -20.34 9.46 6.40
CA LEU A 10 -19.85 8.46 5.43
C LEU A 10 -19.88 8.99 4.00
N ILE A 11 -20.96 9.67 3.59
CA ILE A 11 -21.08 10.28 2.25
C ILE A 11 -20.03 11.37 2.07
N PHE A 12 -19.82 12.22 3.08
CA PHE A 12 -18.80 13.26 3.02
C PHE A 12 -17.40 12.64 2.90
N SER A 13 -17.13 11.56 3.65
CA SER A 13 -15.86 10.84 3.57
C SER A 13 -15.64 10.23 2.19
N SER A 14 -16.65 9.63 1.56
CA SER A 14 -16.50 9.04 0.22
C SER A 14 -16.26 10.13 -0.83
N LEU A 15 -17.02 11.22 -0.78
CA LEU A 15 -16.87 12.34 -1.71
C LEU A 15 -15.49 13.00 -1.59
N LEU A 16 -14.96 13.09 -0.37
CA LEU A 16 -13.60 13.60 -0.15
C LEU A 16 -12.54 12.69 -0.79
N ILE A 17 -12.68 11.37 -0.63
CA ILE A 17 -11.78 10.39 -1.27
C ILE A 17 -11.82 10.56 -2.79
N ASP A 18 -13.02 10.61 -3.40
CA ASP A 18 -13.18 10.77 -4.84
C ASP A 18 -12.54 12.08 -5.35
N GLN A 19 -12.67 13.18 -4.60
CA GLN A 19 -12.05 14.45 -4.96
C GLN A 19 -10.51 14.38 -4.92
N ILE A 20 -9.96 13.73 -3.90
CA ILE A 20 -8.51 13.56 -3.78
C ILE A 20 -7.99 12.65 -4.89
N GLU A 21 -8.67 11.52 -5.15
CA GLU A 21 -8.33 10.60 -6.24
C GLU A 21 -8.34 11.28 -7.60
N ASN A 22 -9.39 12.02 -7.92
CA ASN A 22 -9.50 12.73 -9.19
C ASN A 22 -8.35 13.74 -9.39
N LYS A 23 -7.97 14.48 -8.35
CA LYS A 23 -6.85 15.42 -8.41
C LYS A 23 -5.52 14.70 -8.55
N LEU A 24 -5.27 13.64 -7.77
CA LEU A 24 -4.03 12.88 -7.87
C LEU A 24 -3.91 12.20 -9.23
N ASN A 25 -4.97 11.63 -9.78
CA ASN A 25 -4.96 11.05 -11.14
C ASN A 25 -4.61 12.08 -12.23
N GLN A 26 -4.85 13.38 -12.02
CA GLN A 26 -4.40 14.45 -12.94
C GLN A 26 -2.93 14.83 -12.72
N ILE A 27 -2.41 14.67 -11.51
CA ILE A 27 -1.01 14.92 -11.16
C ILE A 27 -0.13 13.80 -11.72
N PHE A 28 -0.57 12.55 -11.56
CA PHE A 28 0.15 11.35 -11.96
C PHE A 28 -0.13 10.99 -13.42
N THR A 29 0.87 11.16 -14.27
CA THR A 29 0.87 10.58 -15.62
C THR A 29 2.18 9.85 -15.88
N PRO A 30 2.25 8.88 -16.81
CA PRO A 30 3.45 8.09 -17.05
C PRO A 30 4.70 8.92 -17.39
N SER A 31 4.53 10.08 -18.03
CA SER A 31 5.63 10.90 -18.55
C SER A 31 6.13 11.98 -17.58
N VAL A 32 5.44 12.26 -16.49
CA VAL A 32 5.79 13.36 -15.58
C VAL A 32 6.86 12.91 -14.60
N GLU A 33 7.91 13.71 -14.39
CA GLU A 33 8.99 13.42 -13.44
C GLU A 33 8.56 13.56 -11.96
N ASN A 34 9.16 12.77 -11.07
CA ASN A 34 8.81 12.79 -9.63
C ASN A 34 8.93 14.17 -8.99
N LYS A 35 9.93 14.97 -9.39
CA LYS A 35 10.10 16.33 -8.88
C LYS A 35 8.84 17.18 -9.12
N VAL A 36 8.30 17.12 -10.34
CA VAL A 36 7.09 17.85 -10.71
C VAL A 36 5.87 17.31 -9.96
N ILE A 37 5.81 16.01 -9.71
CA ILE A 37 4.74 15.41 -8.89
C ILE A 37 4.80 15.93 -7.45
N PHE A 38 5.98 15.95 -6.83
CA PHE A 38 6.14 16.51 -5.49
C PHE A 38 5.71 17.98 -5.43
N ASP A 39 6.20 18.82 -6.37
CA ASP A 39 5.85 20.24 -6.42
C ASP A 39 4.33 20.44 -6.54
N LYS A 40 3.64 19.61 -7.34
CA LYS A 40 2.18 19.66 -7.49
C LYS A 40 1.45 19.21 -6.22
N ILE A 41 1.88 18.13 -5.58
CA ILE A 41 1.26 17.64 -4.33
C ILE A 41 1.42 18.69 -3.22
N GLU A 42 2.62 19.25 -3.05
CA GLU A 42 2.91 20.25 -2.01
C GLU A 42 2.18 21.58 -2.22
N LYS A 43 1.83 21.90 -3.48
CA LYS A 43 0.98 23.05 -3.80
C LYS A 43 -0.51 22.79 -3.51
N GLU A 44 -0.96 21.55 -3.72
CA GLU A 44 -2.38 21.19 -3.65
C GLU A 44 -2.83 20.79 -2.24
N TYR A 45 -1.95 20.18 -1.45
CA TYR A 45 -2.28 19.58 -0.15
C TYR A 45 -1.36 20.06 0.96
N SER A 46 -1.94 20.31 2.13
CA SER A 46 -1.19 20.58 3.35
C SER A 46 -0.46 19.32 3.87
N PRO A 47 0.58 19.47 4.71
CA PRO A 47 1.26 18.33 5.33
C PRO A 47 0.34 17.40 6.14
N SER A 48 -0.69 17.96 6.77
CA SER A 48 -1.72 17.19 7.50
C SER A 48 -2.60 16.36 6.57
N GLU A 49 -3.00 16.93 5.42
CA GLU A 49 -3.77 16.19 4.42
C GLU A 49 -2.94 15.05 3.82
N CYS A 50 -1.66 15.31 3.52
CA CYS A 50 -0.71 14.32 3.02
C CYS A 50 -0.45 13.14 3.99
N SER A 51 -0.85 13.27 5.25
CA SER A 51 -0.71 12.23 6.28
C SER A 51 -2.04 11.58 6.64
N SER A 52 -3.12 11.90 5.92
CA SER A 52 -4.45 11.34 6.16
C SER A 52 -4.66 10.02 5.42
N LYS A 53 -5.44 9.11 6.00
CA LYS A 53 -5.79 7.82 5.37
C LYS A 53 -6.44 8.00 3.97
N PRO A 54 -7.42 8.90 3.78
CA PRO A 54 -7.98 9.17 2.45
C PRO A 54 -6.92 9.55 1.40
N PHE A 55 -5.97 10.40 1.78
CA PHE A 55 -4.88 10.78 0.87
C PHE A 55 -3.97 9.61 0.53
N ILE A 56 -3.59 8.80 1.51
CA ILE A 56 -2.70 7.64 1.27
C ILE A 56 -3.37 6.62 0.34
N ARG A 57 -4.65 6.31 0.54
CA ARG A 57 -5.39 5.45 -0.37
C ARG A 57 -5.35 5.98 -1.80
N ALA A 58 -5.74 7.24 -1.97
CA ALA A 58 -5.82 7.89 -3.26
C ALA A 58 -4.45 7.99 -3.95
N LEU A 59 -3.39 8.30 -3.20
CA LEU A 59 -2.01 8.38 -3.68
C LEU A 59 -1.55 7.04 -4.25
N VAL A 60 -1.75 5.96 -3.49
CA VAL A 60 -1.28 4.63 -3.88
C VAL A 60 -2.02 4.14 -5.13
N ILE A 61 -3.34 4.34 -5.18
CA ILE A 61 -4.16 4.03 -6.36
C ILE A 61 -3.68 4.83 -7.57
N ALA A 62 -3.46 6.15 -7.43
CA ALA A 62 -2.99 7.00 -8.51
C ALA A 62 -1.60 6.59 -9.03
N VAL A 63 -0.67 6.25 -8.13
CA VAL A 63 0.65 5.71 -8.51
C VAL A 63 0.49 4.42 -9.31
N CYS A 64 -0.27 3.45 -8.79
CA CYS A 64 -0.46 2.15 -9.43
C CYS A 64 -1.12 2.29 -10.82
N ASN A 65 -2.18 3.09 -10.92
CA ASN A 65 -2.86 3.38 -12.18
C ASN A 65 -1.93 4.06 -13.19
N SER A 66 -1.09 5.00 -12.76
CA SER A 66 -0.11 5.64 -13.63
C SER A 66 0.98 4.70 -14.15
N CYS A 67 1.18 3.56 -13.46
CA CYS A 67 2.12 2.51 -13.87
C CYS A 67 1.42 1.38 -14.64
N TYR A 68 0.09 1.36 -14.70
CA TYR A 68 -0.64 0.31 -15.42
C TYR A 68 -0.62 0.58 -16.93
N ASN A 69 -0.07 -0.37 -17.69
CA ASN A 69 -0.32 -0.47 -19.14
C ASN A 69 -1.39 -1.54 -19.38
N GLU A 70 -2.13 -1.46 -20.49
CA GLU A 70 -3.36 -2.21 -20.84
C GLU A 70 -3.56 -3.62 -20.24
N LYS A 71 -2.50 -4.37 -19.93
CA LYS A 71 -2.56 -5.73 -19.39
C LYS A 71 -1.77 -5.96 -18.09
N LYS A 72 -0.89 -5.06 -17.65
CA LYS A 72 -0.03 -5.26 -16.47
C LYS A 72 0.56 -3.96 -15.92
N ILE A 73 1.05 -4.04 -14.69
CA ILE A 73 1.89 -3.00 -14.09
C ILE A 73 3.25 -2.96 -14.79
N ASP A 74 3.66 -1.77 -15.23
CA ASP A 74 5.02 -1.44 -15.63
C ASP A 74 5.90 -1.33 -14.37
N THR A 75 6.68 -2.36 -14.11
CA THR A 75 7.52 -2.47 -12.92
C THR A 75 8.65 -1.42 -12.91
N ASP A 76 9.18 -1.05 -14.08
CA ASP A 76 10.26 -0.07 -14.17
C ASP A 76 9.73 1.33 -13.86
N LEU A 77 8.54 1.64 -14.37
CA LEU A 77 7.86 2.89 -14.02
C LEU A 77 7.46 2.90 -12.54
N PHE A 78 6.95 1.80 -11.99
CA PHE A 78 6.64 1.70 -10.57
C PHE A 78 7.88 1.95 -9.71
N LYS A 79 9.02 1.33 -10.02
CA LYS A 79 10.29 1.55 -9.33
C LYS A 79 10.75 2.99 -9.41
N LYS A 80 10.54 3.67 -10.55
CA LYS A 80 10.76 5.11 -10.65
C LYS A 80 9.85 5.91 -9.71
N ARG A 81 8.64 5.44 -9.37
CA ARG A 81 7.71 6.11 -8.44
C ARG A 81 7.95 5.79 -6.96
N VAL A 82 8.77 4.79 -6.61
CA VAL A 82 9.08 4.40 -5.21
C VAL A 82 9.44 5.59 -4.30
N PRO A 83 10.25 6.58 -4.72
CA PRO A 83 10.58 7.72 -3.85
C PRO A 83 9.35 8.51 -3.36
N ILE A 84 8.27 8.54 -4.15
CA ILE A 84 7.02 9.21 -3.78
C ILE A 84 6.32 8.41 -2.69
N LEU A 85 6.17 7.09 -2.88
CA LEU A 85 5.56 6.21 -1.88
C LEU A 85 6.35 6.25 -0.57
N LYS A 86 7.69 6.17 -0.64
CA LYS A 86 8.55 6.25 0.56
C LYS A 86 8.39 7.56 1.33
N LYS A 87 8.20 8.70 0.66
CA LYS A 87 8.01 10.00 1.33
C LYS A 87 6.74 10.02 2.19
N TYR A 88 5.64 9.48 1.67
CA TYR A 88 4.34 9.63 2.31
C TYR A 88 3.98 8.47 3.22
N ILE A 89 4.50 7.26 2.97
CA ILE A 89 4.02 6.01 3.60
C ILE A 89 5.05 5.43 4.58
N THR A 90 6.28 5.22 4.15
CA THR A 90 7.27 4.41 4.88
C THR A 90 7.61 4.99 6.27
N ASN A 91 7.85 4.10 7.23
CA ASN A 91 8.06 4.36 8.66
C ASN A 91 6.83 4.92 9.39
N LYS A 92 5.63 4.77 8.82
CA LYS A 92 4.36 5.21 9.42
C LYS A 92 3.38 4.04 9.39
N GLY A 93 3.43 3.18 10.41
CA GLY A 93 2.72 1.89 10.42
C GLY A 93 1.24 1.95 10.02
N ASP A 94 0.50 2.95 10.52
CA ASP A 94 -0.91 3.12 10.14
C ASP A 94 -1.11 3.46 8.65
N LEU A 95 -0.17 4.19 8.03
CA LEU A 95 -0.24 4.58 6.62
C LEU A 95 0.30 3.47 5.71
N GLU A 96 1.31 2.73 6.18
CA GLU A 96 1.74 1.47 5.53
C GLU A 96 0.57 0.49 5.46
N LEU A 97 -0.15 0.29 6.58
CA LEU A 97 -1.32 -0.59 6.62
C LEU A 97 -2.45 -0.09 5.71
N GLU A 98 -2.73 1.22 5.73
CA GLU A 98 -3.73 1.83 4.85
C GLU A 98 -3.37 1.64 3.36
N SER A 99 -2.08 1.69 3.02
CA SER A 99 -1.64 1.45 1.64
C SER A 99 -1.92 0.02 1.16
N LEU A 100 -1.84 -0.97 2.04
CA LEU A 100 -2.18 -2.37 1.73
C LEU A 100 -3.68 -2.55 1.49
N PHE A 101 -4.53 -1.91 2.31
CA PHE A 101 -5.97 -1.87 2.08
C PHE A 101 -6.32 -1.17 0.77
N ALA A 102 -5.56 -0.15 0.35
CA ALA A 102 -5.79 0.49 -0.94
C ALA A 102 -5.47 -0.44 -2.13
N ILE A 103 -4.31 -1.10 -2.16
CA ILE A 103 -3.89 -1.92 -3.32
C ILE A 103 -4.67 -3.21 -3.47
N GLN A 104 -5.30 -3.73 -2.40
CA GLN A 104 -6.10 -4.95 -2.50
C GLN A 104 -7.26 -4.78 -3.51
N THR A 105 -7.77 -3.55 -3.65
CA THR A 105 -8.83 -3.19 -4.60
C THR A 105 -8.39 -3.33 -6.06
N LEU A 106 -7.09 -3.26 -6.33
CA LEU A 106 -6.52 -3.34 -7.67
C LEU A 106 -6.25 -4.80 -8.12
N THR A 107 -6.27 -5.75 -7.19
CA THR A 107 -6.09 -7.21 -7.45
C THR A 107 -4.80 -7.61 -8.17
N HIS A 108 -3.82 -6.70 -8.28
CA HIS A 108 -2.54 -6.97 -8.93
C HIS A 108 -1.53 -7.49 -7.90
N ARG A 109 -1.41 -8.82 -7.78
CA ARG A 109 -0.47 -9.48 -6.86
C ARG A 109 0.96 -8.90 -6.93
N ILE A 110 1.45 -8.60 -8.13
CA ILE A 110 2.78 -8.03 -8.35
C ILE A 110 3.03 -6.73 -7.56
N ILE A 111 1.97 -5.97 -7.23
CA ILE A 111 2.09 -4.74 -6.44
C ILE A 111 2.46 -5.07 -4.99
N PHE A 112 1.94 -6.15 -4.41
CA PHE A 112 2.32 -6.58 -3.06
C PHE A 112 3.80 -6.95 -2.99
N ASP A 113 4.29 -7.70 -3.99
CA ASP A 113 5.70 -8.05 -4.12
C ASP A 113 6.57 -6.77 -4.20
N LEU A 114 6.20 -5.81 -5.06
CA LEU A 114 6.91 -4.53 -5.19
C LEU A 114 6.89 -3.67 -3.91
N MET A 115 5.78 -3.67 -3.17
CA MET A 115 5.65 -2.91 -1.92
C MET A 115 6.57 -3.46 -0.82
N TYR A 116 6.81 -4.78 -0.84
CA TYR A 116 7.79 -5.44 0.03
C TYR A 116 9.23 -5.24 -0.47
N ASP A 117 9.51 -5.61 -1.72
CA ASP A 117 10.86 -5.61 -2.31
C ASP A 117 11.52 -4.23 -2.31
N GLU A 118 10.72 -3.18 -2.54
CA GLU A 118 11.21 -1.80 -2.56
C GLU A 118 11.17 -1.15 -1.17
N GLU A 119 10.92 -1.92 -0.10
CA GLU A 119 10.87 -1.46 1.30
C GLU A 119 9.89 -0.30 1.53
N ILE A 120 8.72 -0.34 0.90
CA ILE A 120 7.69 0.68 1.09
C ILE A 120 6.88 0.37 2.35
N VAL A 121 6.56 -0.92 2.55
CA VAL A 121 5.80 -1.44 3.69
C VAL A 121 6.62 -2.50 4.40
N ARG A 122 6.63 -2.43 5.73
CA ARG A 122 7.39 -3.37 6.56
C ARG A 122 6.67 -4.70 6.71
N GLU A 123 7.45 -5.74 6.95
CA GLU A 123 6.96 -7.11 7.11
C GLU A 123 5.91 -7.28 8.20
N ASP A 124 6.11 -6.67 9.38
CA ASP A 124 5.17 -6.69 10.50
C ASP A 124 3.80 -6.11 10.09
N VAL A 125 3.79 -5.13 9.19
CA VAL A 125 2.57 -4.51 8.68
C VAL A 125 1.86 -5.41 7.67
N PHE A 126 2.58 -6.14 6.82
CA PHE A 126 1.98 -7.18 5.96
C PHE A 126 1.31 -8.29 6.78
N LEU A 127 1.96 -8.74 7.87
CA LEU A 127 1.41 -9.73 8.78
C LEU A 127 0.18 -9.20 9.52
N THR A 128 0.22 -7.94 9.95
CA THR A 128 -0.94 -7.27 10.56
C THR A 128 -2.11 -7.22 9.58
N TRP A 129 -1.87 -6.71 8.37
CA TRP A 129 -2.88 -6.62 7.31
C TRP A 129 -3.51 -7.97 7.01
N ARG A 130 -2.71 -9.05 6.90
CA ARG A 130 -3.20 -10.42 6.64
C ARG A 130 -4.30 -10.88 7.61
N THR A 131 -4.29 -10.37 8.84
CA THR A 131 -5.24 -10.76 9.90
C THR A 131 -6.38 -9.77 10.09
N GLU A 132 -6.28 -8.56 9.53
CA GLU A 132 -7.28 -7.51 9.70
C GLU A 132 -8.22 -7.42 8.51
N ASP A 133 -9.36 -8.12 8.61
CA ASP A 133 -10.41 -8.10 7.59
C ASP A 133 -11.33 -6.87 7.74
N ARG A 134 -10.92 -5.74 7.15
CA ARG A 134 -11.67 -4.46 7.21
C ARG A 134 -12.59 -4.20 6.01
N GLU A 135 -12.33 -4.83 4.86
CA GLU A 135 -12.99 -4.51 3.60
C GLU A 135 -13.35 -5.79 2.83
N GLU A 136 -14.41 -5.72 2.03
CA GLU A 136 -14.87 -6.86 1.24
C GLU A 136 -13.78 -7.38 0.29
N GLY A 137 -13.68 -8.70 0.15
CA GLY A 137 -12.70 -9.34 -0.73
C GLY A 137 -11.29 -9.47 -0.12
N HIS A 138 -11.06 -8.98 1.10
CA HIS A 138 -9.78 -9.13 1.80
C HIS A 138 -9.35 -10.59 1.92
N GLY A 139 -10.24 -11.49 2.39
CA GLY A 139 -9.92 -12.92 2.50
C GLY A 139 -9.55 -13.57 1.16
N ILE A 140 -10.17 -13.15 0.05
CA ILE A 140 -9.82 -13.63 -1.30
C ILE A 140 -8.43 -13.13 -1.69
N CYS A 141 -8.13 -11.86 -1.42
CA CYS A 141 -6.81 -11.28 -1.67
C CYS A 141 -5.72 -12.02 -0.87
N VAL A 142 -5.93 -12.24 0.43
CA VAL A 142 -5.02 -13.00 1.30
C VAL A 142 -4.79 -14.41 0.77
N LEU A 143 -5.86 -15.11 0.36
CA LEU A 143 -5.73 -16.45 -0.24
C LEU A 143 -4.90 -16.44 -1.53
N SER A 144 -5.05 -15.42 -2.37
CA SER A 144 -4.25 -15.26 -3.60
C SER A 144 -2.76 -15.00 -3.33
N LEU A 145 -2.45 -14.45 -2.14
CA LEU A 145 -1.10 -14.14 -1.67
C LEU A 145 -0.52 -15.24 -0.78
N LYS A 146 -1.14 -16.43 -0.71
CA LYS A 146 -0.67 -17.53 0.17
C LYS A 146 0.83 -17.80 0.03
N ALA A 147 1.33 -17.95 -1.20
CA ALA A 147 2.75 -18.24 -1.43
C ALA A 147 3.68 -17.10 -1.00
N PHE A 148 3.24 -15.84 -1.12
CA PHE A 148 3.99 -14.68 -0.60
C PHE A 148 4.07 -14.75 0.93
N PHE A 149 2.94 -15.04 1.59
CA PHE A 149 2.91 -15.15 3.05
C PHE A 149 3.61 -16.38 3.61
N ASP A 150 3.55 -17.52 2.92
CA ASP A 150 4.32 -18.72 3.30
C ASP A 150 5.82 -18.36 3.31
N TRP A 151 6.33 -17.78 2.22
CA TRP A 151 7.71 -17.30 2.12
C TRP A 151 8.08 -16.29 3.22
N LEU A 152 7.20 -15.32 3.47
CA LEU A 152 7.39 -14.29 4.49
C LEU A 152 7.55 -14.89 5.90
N THR A 153 6.84 -15.99 6.18
CA THR A 153 6.89 -16.68 7.48
C THR A 153 7.95 -17.79 7.54
N ASP A 154 8.31 -18.40 6.42
CA ASP A 154 9.30 -19.47 6.34
C ASP A 154 10.72 -18.97 6.67
N GLY A 155 11.01 -17.68 6.41
CA GLY A 155 12.25 -17.03 6.84
C GLY A 155 12.49 -17.04 8.36
N TYR A 156 11.45 -17.24 9.18
CA TYR A 156 11.56 -17.42 10.64
C TYR A 156 11.84 -18.87 11.05
N ASN A 157 11.33 -19.85 10.30
CA ASN A 157 11.49 -21.27 10.63
C ASN A 157 12.92 -21.76 10.37
N ASP A 158 13.62 -21.22 9.37
CA ASP A 158 15.01 -21.60 9.06
C ASP A 158 16.03 -21.09 10.11
N ILE A 159 15.74 -19.99 10.81
CA ILE A 159 16.61 -19.47 11.88
C ILE A 159 16.50 -20.33 13.14
N ASP A 160 15.27 -20.75 13.49
CA ASP A 160 15.04 -21.66 14.61
C ASP A 160 15.63 -23.05 14.31
N ASP A 161 15.43 -23.60 13.11
CA ASP A 161 16.03 -24.89 12.72
C ASP A 161 17.57 -24.84 12.67
N TYR A 162 18.17 -23.72 12.24
CA TYR A 162 19.62 -23.53 12.33
C TYR A 162 20.12 -23.48 13.78
N PHE A 163 19.38 -22.84 14.69
CA PHE A 163 19.69 -22.82 16.12
C PHE A 163 19.54 -24.21 16.76
N PHE A 164 18.47 -24.94 16.47
CA PHE A 164 18.24 -26.30 16.98
C PHE A 164 19.26 -27.31 16.44
N GLN A 165 19.63 -27.21 15.16
CA GLN A 165 20.69 -28.06 14.59
C GLN A 165 22.08 -27.77 15.19
N LYS A 166 22.36 -26.52 15.59
CA LYS A 166 23.63 -26.14 16.21
C LYS A 166 23.73 -26.58 17.68
N ILE A 167 22.61 -26.62 18.41
CA ILE A 167 22.54 -27.17 19.77
C ILE A 167 22.69 -28.70 19.75
N ASN A 168 22.07 -29.39 18.78
CA ASN A 168 22.13 -30.85 18.66
C ASN A 168 23.44 -31.40 18.05
N LYS A 169 24.34 -30.55 17.56
CA LYS A 169 25.68 -30.96 17.07
C LYS A 169 26.80 -30.83 18.11
N ASN A 170 26.50 -30.35 19.31
CA ASN A 170 27.44 -30.24 20.42
C ASN A 170 27.23 -31.30 21.53
N HIS A 171 26.52 -32.39 21.21
CA HIS A 171 26.40 -33.59 22.04
C HIS A 171 26.98 -34.80 21.32
#